data_AF-A0A2K8XS49-F1
#
_entry.id   AF-A0A2K8XS49-F1
#
_cell.length_a   1.000
_cell.length_b   1.000
_cell.length_c   1.000
_cell.angle_alpha   90.00
_cell.angle_beta   90.00
_cell.angle_gamma   90.00
#
_symmetry.space_group_name_H-M   'P 1'
#
loop_
_entity.id
_entity.type
_entity.pdbx_description
1 polymer ?
#
loop_
_entity_poly.entity_id
_entity_poly.type
_entity_poly.pdbx_seq_one_letter_code
_entity_poly.pdbx_strand_id
1 'polypeptide(L)'
;MKNEIKTLGLVVLLFIGSQNTSSQEVASNSIRDYEIARLNTFNVSEEEEKEETIKNTVLSEGKYTFDNGKKEILVEIKDGYYTEYYTNNEFVKAKIKWTSESEYKLVITEINKQSLPFGVGTILNTKISRVKGNRYYYDSNLEGLTWSGKFIKIEDDFLKK
;
A
#
# COMPACT_ATOMS: atom_id res chain seq x y z
N MET A 1 -30.47 56.90 27.25
CA MET A 1 -30.04 55.52 27.57
C MET A 1 -28.68 55.28 26.92
N LYS A 2 -27.81 54.61 27.66
CA LYS A 2 -26.36 54.47 27.46
C LYS A 2 -26.00 53.76 26.14
N ASN A 3 -24.88 54.11 25.51
CA ASN A 3 -23.68 53.26 25.55
C ASN A 3 -22.51 53.85 24.75
N GLU A 4 -21.35 53.68 25.36
CA GLU A 4 -20.04 54.24 25.08
C GLU A 4 -19.35 53.50 23.91
N ILE A 5 -18.68 54.27 23.05
CA ILE A 5 -17.81 53.72 22.01
C ILE A 5 -16.45 53.43 22.65
N LYS A 6 -16.13 52.14 22.84
CA LYS A 6 -14.80 51.70 23.28
C LYS A 6 -13.92 51.46 22.07
N THR A 7 -12.94 52.34 21.86
CA THR A 7 -11.80 52.11 20.97
C THR A 7 -10.82 51.15 21.66
N LEU A 8 -10.52 50.03 21.00
CA LEU A 8 -9.43 49.14 21.41
C LEU A 8 -8.43 49.05 20.25
N GLY A 9 -7.35 49.82 20.35
CA GLY A 9 -6.24 49.80 19.40
C GLY A 9 -5.38 48.55 19.60
N LEU A 10 -5.12 47.83 18.52
CA LEU A 10 -4.21 46.69 18.49
C LEU A 10 -2.84 47.16 17.99
N VAL A 11 -1.87 47.25 18.89
CA VAL A 11 -0.45 47.50 18.56
C VAL A 11 0.28 46.16 18.61
N VAL A 12 0.76 45.69 17.46
CA VAL A 12 1.64 44.51 17.36
C VAL A 12 3.06 45.00 17.12
N LEU A 13 3.92 44.84 18.13
CA LEU A 13 5.36 45.06 18.05
C LEU A 13 6.05 43.73 17.75
N LEU A 14 6.55 43.57 16.52
CA LEU A 14 7.49 42.49 16.17
C LEU A 14 8.89 43.09 16.13
N PHE A 15 9.70 42.78 17.16
CA PHE A 15 11.13 43.06 17.14
C PHE A 15 11.96 41.77 17.00
N ILE A 16 12.94 41.91 16.12
CA ILE A 16 13.84 40.96 15.47
C ILE A 16 14.87 40.37 16.45
N GLY A 17 15.34 39.15 16.16
CA GLY A 17 16.60 38.63 16.70
C GLY A 17 17.23 37.58 15.79
N SER A 18 18.07 38.04 14.85
CA SER A 18 18.99 37.22 14.05
C SER A 18 20.27 36.94 14.85
N GLN A 19 20.77 35.70 14.87
CA GLN A 19 22.19 35.44 15.11
C GLN A 19 22.71 34.32 14.21
N ASN A 20 23.80 34.66 13.52
CA ASN A 20 24.62 33.79 12.69
C ASN A 20 25.58 33.01 13.56
N THR A 21 25.95 31.79 13.15
CA THR A 21 27.26 31.23 13.49
C THR A 21 27.89 30.66 12.22
N SER A 22 29.04 31.19 11.84
CA SER A 22 29.96 30.62 10.86
C SER A 22 31.14 30.07 11.65
N SER A 23 31.61 28.85 11.35
CA SER A 23 33.03 28.53 11.51
C SER A 23 33.48 27.32 10.68
N GLN A 24 34.28 27.67 9.66
CA GLN A 24 35.49 27.04 9.11
C GLN A 24 35.47 25.64 8.49
N GLU A 25 35.92 25.63 7.23
CA GLU A 25 36.35 24.50 6.42
C GLU A 25 37.54 23.75 7.04
N VAL A 26 37.55 22.41 6.90
CA VAL A 26 38.77 21.61 6.91
C VAL A 26 38.87 20.91 5.56
N ALA A 27 40.00 21.14 4.90
CA ALA A 27 40.29 20.69 3.55
C ALA A 27 40.49 19.17 3.44
N SER A 28 40.21 18.69 2.22
CA SER A 28 40.34 17.34 1.69
C SER A 28 41.70 16.67 1.92
N ASN A 29 41.66 15.39 2.33
CA ASN A 29 42.65 14.37 1.98
C ASN A 29 42.10 12.97 2.32
N SER A 30 41.24 12.39 1.47
CA SER A 30 41.04 10.94 1.46
C SER A 30 40.40 10.38 0.18
N ILE A 31 40.91 10.78 -1.00
CA ILE A 31 40.61 10.02 -2.23
C ILE A 31 41.11 8.55 -2.10
N ARG A 32 42.02 8.26 -1.17
CA ARG A 32 42.49 6.89 -0.89
C ARG A 32 41.57 6.05 0.01
N ASP A 33 40.71 6.65 0.84
CA ASP A 33 39.83 5.87 1.73
C ASP A 33 38.53 5.46 1.03
N TYR A 34 38.11 6.20 0.01
CA TYR A 34 36.87 5.93 -0.72
C TYR A 34 36.98 4.71 -1.66
N GLU A 35 38.18 4.42 -2.20
CA GLU A 35 38.41 3.21 -3.00
C GLU A 35 38.51 1.94 -2.14
N ILE A 36 39.16 2.01 -0.96
CA ILE A 36 39.26 0.85 -0.05
C ILE A 36 37.90 0.51 0.59
N ALA A 37 37.05 1.52 0.86
CA ALA A 37 35.68 1.29 1.31
C ALA A 37 34.78 0.67 0.22
N ARG A 38 35.00 1.01 -1.07
CA ARG A 38 34.27 0.37 -2.18
C ARG A 38 34.72 -1.05 -2.48
N LEU A 39 36.01 -1.38 -2.31
CA LEU A 39 36.51 -2.74 -2.57
C LEU A 39 36.03 -3.77 -1.53
N ASN A 40 35.83 -3.35 -0.27
CA ASN A 40 35.28 -4.23 0.79
C ASN A 40 33.74 -4.32 0.80
N THR A 41 33.04 -3.56 -0.04
CA THR A 41 31.56 -3.60 -0.15
C THR A 41 31.09 -4.46 -1.35
N PHE A 42 31.99 -5.18 -2.03
CA PHE A 42 31.62 -6.08 -3.13
C PHE A 42 31.46 -7.55 -2.71
N ASN A 43 31.46 -7.83 -1.40
CA ASN A 43 31.01 -9.11 -0.84
C ASN A 43 29.78 -8.88 0.04
N VAL A 44 28.79 -8.15 -0.48
CA VAL A 44 27.42 -8.28 0.01
C VAL A 44 26.99 -9.70 -0.36
N SER A 45 27.20 -10.61 0.60
CA SER A 45 26.41 -11.82 0.68
C SER A 45 24.97 -11.41 0.45
N GLU A 46 24.33 -12.02 -0.54
CA GLU A 46 22.88 -12.05 -0.67
C GLU A 46 22.33 -12.64 0.62
N GLU A 47 22.19 -11.81 1.65
CA GLU A 47 21.35 -12.11 2.78
C GLU A 47 19.94 -12.13 2.20
N GLU A 48 19.47 -13.34 1.89
CA GLU A 48 18.04 -13.60 1.70
C GLU A 48 17.32 -12.91 2.86
N GLU A 49 16.67 -11.78 2.58
CA GLU A 49 15.75 -11.15 3.51
C GLU A 49 14.78 -12.25 3.94
N LYS A 50 14.89 -12.67 5.21
CA LYS A 50 13.94 -13.59 5.81
C LYS A 50 12.58 -12.89 5.77
N GLU A 51 11.78 -13.18 4.75
CA GLU A 51 10.42 -12.71 4.62
C GLU A 51 9.65 -13.31 5.82
N GLU A 52 9.49 -12.51 6.89
CA GLU A 52 8.79 -12.93 8.09
C GLU A 52 7.38 -13.39 7.70
N THR A 53 7.12 -14.69 7.88
CA THR A 53 5.89 -15.29 7.40
C THR A 53 4.75 -14.91 8.34
N ILE A 54 3.86 -14.02 7.91
CA ILE A 54 2.65 -13.64 8.65
C ILE A 54 1.69 -14.84 8.65
N LYS A 55 1.50 -15.47 9.82
CA LYS A 55 0.78 -16.76 9.93
C LYS A 55 -0.74 -16.66 10.06
N ASN A 56 -1.29 -15.48 10.35
CA ASN A 56 -2.72 -15.28 10.62
C ASN A 56 -3.26 -14.08 9.84
N THR A 57 -3.73 -14.31 8.62
CA THR A 57 -4.26 -13.27 7.75
C THR A 57 -5.78 -13.34 7.68
N VAL A 58 -6.44 -12.18 7.60
CA VAL A 58 -7.90 -12.09 7.66
C VAL A 58 -8.59 -12.80 6.49
N LEU A 59 -7.96 -12.79 5.31
CA LEU A 59 -8.39 -13.63 4.19
C LEU A 59 -7.58 -14.93 4.20
N SER A 60 -8.28 -16.03 3.99
CA SER A 60 -7.71 -17.36 3.84
C SER A 60 -7.70 -17.73 2.36
N GLU A 61 -7.00 -18.81 2.02
CA GLU A 61 -7.19 -19.41 0.70
C GLU A 61 -8.66 -19.80 0.47
N GLY A 62 -9.06 -19.72 -0.79
CA GLY A 62 -10.43 -20.01 -1.22
C GLY A 62 -10.96 -19.00 -2.23
N LYS A 63 -12.27 -19.08 -2.43
CA LYS A 63 -12.98 -18.27 -3.42
C LYS A 63 -13.83 -17.19 -2.78
N TYR A 64 -13.84 -16.04 -3.41
CA TYR A 64 -14.54 -14.85 -2.97
C TYR A 64 -15.23 -14.20 -4.16
N THR A 65 -16.26 -13.40 -3.91
CA THR A 65 -16.81 -12.50 -4.93
C THR A 65 -16.80 -11.06 -4.46
N PHE A 66 -16.69 -10.12 -5.39
CA PHE A 66 -17.00 -8.71 -5.16
C PHE A 66 -17.78 -8.15 -6.34
N ASP A 67 -18.54 -7.09 -6.09
CA ASP A 67 -19.26 -6.36 -7.14
C ASP A 67 -18.44 -5.13 -7.55
N ASN A 68 -18.13 -5.01 -8.84
CA ASN A 68 -17.43 -3.85 -9.38
C ASN A 68 -18.37 -2.72 -9.87
N GLY A 69 -19.64 -2.78 -9.48
CA GLY A 69 -20.72 -1.88 -9.88
C GLY A 69 -21.40 -2.26 -11.20
N LYS A 70 -20.87 -3.25 -11.93
CA LYS A 70 -21.44 -3.74 -13.20
C LYS A 70 -21.73 -5.24 -13.16
N LYS A 71 -20.83 -6.01 -12.56
CA LYS A 71 -20.89 -7.46 -12.49
C LYS A 71 -20.20 -7.97 -11.24
N GLU A 72 -20.62 -9.16 -10.84
CA GLU A 72 -19.91 -9.94 -9.84
C GLU A 72 -18.62 -10.51 -10.45
N ILE A 73 -17.51 -10.32 -9.75
CA ILE A 73 -16.18 -10.80 -10.10
C ILE A 73 -15.80 -11.92 -9.13
N LEU A 74 -15.38 -13.06 -9.67
CA LEU A 74 -14.84 -14.16 -8.89
C LEU A 74 -13.36 -13.90 -8.60
N VAL A 75 -12.97 -14.09 -7.35
CA VAL A 75 -11.59 -14.01 -6.88
C VAL A 75 -11.20 -15.36 -6.31
N GLU A 76 -10.03 -15.87 -6.72
CA GLU A 76 -9.40 -17.02 -6.10
C GLU A 76 -8.10 -16.60 -5.43
N ILE A 77 -7.98 -16.88 -4.13
CA ILE A 77 -6.75 -16.75 -3.36
C ILE A 77 -6.20 -18.15 -3.13
N LYS A 78 -5.03 -18.43 -3.69
CA LYS A 78 -4.41 -19.76 -3.61
C LYS A 78 -2.91 -19.69 -3.89
N ASP A 79 -2.12 -20.43 -3.12
CA ASP A 79 -0.68 -20.61 -3.32
C ASP A 79 0.08 -19.26 -3.38
N GLY A 80 -0.35 -18.28 -2.58
CA GLY A 80 0.24 -16.93 -2.56
C GLY A 80 -0.13 -16.03 -3.74
N TYR A 81 -1.13 -16.42 -4.54
CA TYR A 81 -1.67 -15.62 -5.63
C TYR A 81 -3.11 -15.20 -5.37
N TYR A 82 -3.45 -14.03 -5.89
CA TYR A 82 -4.80 -13.46 -5.98
C TYR A 82 -5.14 -13.35 -7.46
N THR A 83 -6.20 -14.03 -7.91
CA THR A 83 -6.63 -14.01 -9.32
C THR A 83 -8.08 -13.57 -9.43
N GLU A 84 -8.33 -12.51 -10.20
CA GLU A 84 -9.66 -12.04 -10.56
C GLU A 84 -10.07 -12.64 -11.91
N TYR A 85 -11.25 -13.25 -11.95
CA TYR A 85 -11.84 -13.81 -13.15
C TYR A 85 -13.01 -12.94 -13.62
N TYR A 86 -12.93 -12.53 -14.88
CA TYR A 86 -13.92 -11.74 -15.55
C TYR A 86 -14.62 -12.60 -16.63
N THR A 87 -15.77 -12.12 -17.10
CA THR A 87 -16.45 -12.64 -18.31
C THR A 87 -15.48 -12.80 -19.49
N ASN A 88 -15.74 -13.78 -20.38
CA ASN A 88 -14.95 -14.08 -21.59
C ASN A 88 -13.53 -14.61 -21.32
N ASN A 89 -13.33 -15.35 -20.22
CA ASN A 89 -12.03 -15.91 -19.82
C ASN A 89 -10.93 -14.85 -19.61
N GLU A 90 -11.33 -13.60 -19.36
CA GLU A 90 -10.42 -12.53 -19.01
C GLU A 90 -9.99 -12.68 -17.54
N PHE A 91 -8.73 -12.35 -17.23
CA PHE A 91 -8.25 -12.40 -15.85
C PHE A 91 -7.18 -11.35 -15.53
N VAL A 92 -7.04 -11.06 -14.25
CA VAL A 92 -5.93 -10.31 -13.66
C VAL A 92 -5.38 -11.14 -12.51
N LYS A 93 -4.09 -11.49 -12.56
CA LYS A 93 -3.42 -12.29 -11.53
C LYS A 93 -2.31 -11.49 -10.89
N ALA A 94 -2.22 -11.58 -9.57
CA ALA A 94 -1.29 -10.85 -8.76
C ALA A 94 -0.68 -11.73 -7.67
N LYS A 95 0.58 -11.44 -7.30
CA LYS A 95 1.17 -12.01 -6.09
C LYS A 95 0.65 -11.23 -4.89
N ILE A 96 0.09 -11.93 -3.90
CA ILE A 96 -0.36 -11.33 -2.66
C ILE A 96 0.78 -11.35 -1.64
N LYS A 97 1.07 -10.19 -1.05
CA LYS A 97 2.06 -10.04 0.02
C LYS A 97 1.41 -9.36 1.21
N TRP A 98 1.24 -10.10 2.29
CA TRP A 98 0.70 -9.56 3.53
C TRP A 98 1.74 -8.68 4.21
N THR A 99 1.30 -7.51 4.69
CA THR A 99 2.12 -6.57 5.48
C THR A 99 1.66 -6.50 6.93
N SER A 100 0.43 -6.96 7.21
CA SER A 100 -0.09 -7.23 8.55
C SER A 100 -1.17 -8.30 8.47
N GLU A 101 -1.84 -8.61 9.59
CA GLU A 101 -3.00 -9.51 9.61
C GLU A 101 -4.13 -9.04 8.68
N SER A 102 -4.34 -7.73 8.53
CA SER A 102 -5.46 -7.15 7.78
C SER A 102 -5.05 -6.29 6.57
N GLU A 103 -3.74 -6.17 6.29
CA GLU A 103 -3.22 -5.36 5.19
C GLU A 103 -2.35 -6.20 4.26
N TYR A 104 -2.51 -6.00 2.96
CA TYR A 104 -1.71 -6.67 1.94
C TYR A 104 -1.47 -5.79 0.72
N LYS A 105 -0.44 -6.17 -0.05
CA LYS A 105 -0.12 -5.64 -1.36
C LYS A 105 -0.42 -6.70 -2.41
N LEU A 106 -1.02 -6.29 -3.53
CA LEU A 106 -1.08 -7.10 -4.74
C LEU A 106 -0.10 -6.52 -5.75
N VAL A 107 0.81 -7.35 -6.23
CA VAL A 107 1.70 -7.00 -7.35
C VAL A 107 1.19 -7.73 -8.57
N ILE A 108 0.69 -7.00 -9.57
CA ILE A 108 0.14 -7.63 -10.78
C ILE A 108 1.24 -8.37 -11.53
N THR A 109 1.06 -9.67 -11.77
CA THR A 109 2.05 -10.52 -12.45
C THR A 109 1.62 -10.92 -13.86
N GLU A 110 0.31 -11.08 -14.09
CA GLU A 110 -0.22 -11.50 -15.39
C GLU A 110 -1.57 -10.82 -15.65
N ILE A 111 -1.81 -10.39 -16.89
CA ILE A 111 -3.06 -9.76 -17.32
C ILE A 111 -3.48 -10.40 -18.64
N ASN A 112 -4.70 -10.92 -18.68
CA ASN A 112 -5.40 -11.28 -19.91
C ASN A 112 -6.74 -10.55 -19.93
N LYS A 113 -6.68 -9.22 -19.88
CA LYS A 113 -7.85 -8.35 -19.93
C LYS A 113 -7.46 -7.09 -20.68
N GLN A 114 -8.26 -6.75 -21.68
CA GLN A 114 -7.95 -5.60 -22.52
C GLN A 114 -8.40 -4.29 -21.86
N SER A 115 -7.76 -3.19 -22.26
CA SER A 115 -8.15 -1.82 -21.91
C SER A 115 -8.17 -1.51 -20.41
N LEU A 116 -7.21 -2.06 -19.65
CA LEU A 116 -6.98 -1.68 -18.26
C LEU A 116 -6.08 -0.44 -18.18
N PRO A 117 -6.31 0.48 -17.22
CA PRO A 117 -5.47 1.66 -17.02
C PRO A 117 -4.16 1.34 -16.26
N PHE A 118 -3.83 0.06 -16.09
CA PHE A 118 -2.67 -0.43 -15.35
C PHE A 118 -2.11 -1.70 -16.01
N GLY A 119 -0.88 -2.07 -15.64
CA GLY A 119 -0.13 -3.15 -16.25
C GLY A 119 0.48 -4.13 -15.25
N VAL A 120 1.27 -5.06 -15.77
CA VAL A 120 2.14 -5.93 -14.96
C VAL A 120 3.13 -5.05 -14.18
N GLY A 121 3.35 -5.38 -12.91
CA GLY A 121 4.20 -4.62 -11.99
C GLY A 121 3.47 -3.54 -11.18
N THR A 122 2.25 -3.16 -11.57
CA THR A 122 1.43 -2.22 -10.79
C THR A 122 1.13 -2.81 -9.40
N ILE A 123 1.13 -1.94 -8.37
CA ILE A 123 0.93 -2.33 -6.97
C ILE A 123 -0.37 -1.77 -6.44
N LEU A 124 -1.25 -2.65 -5.96
CA LEU A 124 -2.44 -2.29 -5.19
C LEU A 124 -2.16 -2.49 -3.69
N ASN A 125 -2.44 -1.48 -2.87
CA ASN A 125 -2.42 -1.62 -1.42
C ASN A 125 -3.86 -1.75 -0.92
N THR A 126 -4.13 -2.77 -0.10
CA THR A 126 -5.48 -3.04 0.41
C THR A 126 -5.47 -3.30 1.90
N LYS A 127 -6.44 -2.72 2.60
CA LYS A 127 -6.71 -2.93 4.02
C LYS A 127 -8.11 -3.50 4.22
N ILE A 128 -8.23 -4.59 4.95
CA ILE A 128 -9.52 -5.11 5.42
C ILE A 128 -9.93 -4.31 6.66
N SER A 129 -10.93 -3.44 6.51
CA SER A 129 -11.38 -2.55 7.58
C SER A 129 -12.42 -3.18 8.51
N ARG A 130 -13.14 -4.22 8.05
CA ARG A 130 -14.14 -4.91 8.89
C ARG A 130 -14.44 -6.33 8.37
N VAL A 131 -14.70 -7.25 9.29
CA VAL A 131 -15.22 -8.60 8.98
C VAL A 131 -16.59 -8.80 9.64
N LYS A 132 -17.56 -9.37 8.92
CA LYS A 132 -18.90 -9.71 9.44
C LYS A 132 -19.42 -11.00 8.79
N GLY A 133 -19.23 -12.14 9.46
CA GLY A 133 -19.52 -13.45 8.88
C GLY A 133 -18.65 -13.69 7.66
N ASN A 134 -19.25 -14.07 6.53
CA ASN A 134 -18.53 -14.26 5.26
C ASN A 134 -18.24 -12.96 4.49
N ARG A 135 -18.48 -11.79 5.08
CA ARG A 135 -18.31 -10.48 4.43
C ARG A 135 -17.06 -9.77 4.94
N TYR A 136 -16.19 -9.36 4.04
CA TYR A 136 -14.92 -8.69 4.32
C TYR A 136 -14.90 -7.34 3.62
N TYR A 137 -15.00 -6.27 4.39
CA TYR A 137 -15.02 -4.89 3.90
C TYR A 137 -13.58 -4.39 3.79
N TYR A 138 -13.26 -3.71 2.71
CA TYR A 138 -11.91 -3.28 2.42
C TYR A 138 -11.84 -1.88 1.85
N ASP A 139 -10.66 -1.29 1.98
CA ASP A 139 -10.25 -0.03 1.38
C ASP A 139 -8.98 -0.30 0.56
N SER A 140 -8.93 0.22 -0.66
CA SER A 140 -7.84 -0.03 -1.62
C SER A 140 -7.28 1.26 -2.19
N ASN A 141 -5.99 1.26 -2.50
CA ASN A 141 -5.28 2.34 -3.16
C ASN A 141 -4.38 1.79 -4.27
N LEU A 142 -4.66 2.21 -5.51
CA LEU A 142 -3.86 1.95 -6.70
C LEU A 142 -3.25 3.27 -7.17
N GLU A 143 -1.99 3.52 -6.85
CA GLU A 143 -1.27 4.72 -7.32
C GLU A 143 -2.03 6.04 -7.07
N GLY A 144 -2.69 6.16 -5.91
CA GLY A 144 -3.49 7.35 -5.56
C GLY A 144 -4.99 7.26 -5.88
N LEU A 145 -5.41 6.29 -6.70
CA LEU A 145 -6.83 5.99 -6.91
C LEU A 145 -7.35 5.13 -5.76
N THR A 146 -8.30 5.65 -4.99
CA THR A 146 -8.84 4.96 -3.82
C THR A 146 -10.29 4.53 -4.00
N TRP A 147 -10.62 3.34 -3.51
CA TRP A 147 -12.00 2.88 -3.42
C TRP A 147 -12.20 1.94 -2.23
N SER A 148 -13.44 1.79 -1.82
CA SER A 148 -13.85 0.81 -0.82
C SER A 148 -14.72 -0.25 -1.48
N GLY A 149 -14.70 -1.45 -0.93
CA GLY A 149 -15.50 -2.56 -1.42
C GLY A 149 -15.75 -3.61 -0.37
N LYS A 150 -16.28 -4.75 -0.82
CA LYS A 150 -16.59 -5.87 0.05
C LYS A 150 -16.47 -7.19 -0.69
N PHE A 151 -15.66 -8.09 -0.15
CA PHE A 151 -15.64 -9.49 -0.56
C PHE A 151 -16.73 -10.29 0.17
N ILE A 152 -17.31 -11.27 -0.52
CA ILE A 152 -18.16 -12.31 0.05
C ILE A 152 -17.45 -13.65 -0.17
N LYS A 153 -17.10 -14.36 0.90
CA LYS A 153 -16.50 -15.70 0.80
C LYS A 153 -17.56 -16.69 0.30
N ILE A 154 -17.19 -17.47 -0.71
CA ILE A 154 -18.00 -18.59 -1.20
C ILE A 154 -17.74 -19.77 -0.27
N GLU A 155 -18.77 -20.29 0.37
CA GLU A 155 -18.69 -21.52 1.15
C GLU A 155 -18.80 -22.71 0.20
N ASP A 156 -17.98 -23.75 0.41
CA ASP A 156 -17.90 -24.92 -0.49
C ASP A 156 -19.24 -25.69 -0.64
N ASP A 157 -20.20 -25.47 0.28
CA ASP A 157 -21.51 -26.12 0.25
C ASP A 157 -22.45 -25.61 -0.86
N PHE A 158 -22.12 -24.51 -1.54
CA PHE A 158 -22.93 -24.00 -2.67
C PHE A 158 -22.71 -24.74 -4.00
N LEU A 159 -21.70 -25.61 -4.10
CA LEU A 159 -21.40 -26.39 -5.32
C LEU A 159 -22.03 -27.79 -5.33
N LYS A 160 -22.84 -28.14 -4.33
CA LYS A 160 -23.48 -29.46 -4.19
C LYS A 160 -24.99 -29.47 -4.50
N LYS A 161 -25.52 -28.50 -5.24
CA LYS A 161 -26.95 -28.45 -5.59
C LYS A 161 -27.20 -28.55 -7.07
#